data_AF-A0A9D5FKP1-F1
#
_entry.id   AF-A0A9D5FKP1-F1
#
_cell.length_a   1.000
_cell.length_b   1.000
_cell.length_c   1.000
_cell.angle_alpha   90.00
_cell.angle_beta   90.00
_cell.angle_gamma   90.00
#
_symmetry.space_group_name_H-M   'P 1'
#
loop_
_entity.id
_entity.type
_entity.pdbx_description
1 polymer ?
#
loop_
_entity_poly.entity_id
_entity_poly.type
_entity_poly.pdbx_seq_one_letter_code
_entity_poly.pdbx_strand_id
1 'polypeptide(L)'
;MKSFVLYFVAGLITATSCLGGEAAPPQKIILVKIAERDKKVSYKLVSPDELKALQEDMKLEASLFSKAMSMAEQEWKKDEDYGKKPFPRGAINQREFTKVGEFTDQNKADDRLKDYEDKEFAKENPGKDKDKKKAPAKTDKKKDEKQNDREIMEMRARDMFDTAFTTLKDAKLAKPEEKKEDKKEEKK
;
A
#
# COMPACT_ATOMS: atom_id res chain seq x y z
N MET A 1 36.14 -75.01 31.00
CA MET A 1 36.57 -74.41 32.27
C MET A 1 37.02 -72.99 32.01
N LYS A 2 36.49 -72.00 32.75
CA LYS A 2 37.11 -70.71 33.13
C LYS A 2 37.47 -69.76 31.95
N SER A 3 37.02 -68.51 31.83
CA SER A 3 36.39 -67.58 32.77
C SER A 3 35.69 -66.45 32.00
N PHE A 4 34.59 -65.98 32.57
CA PHE A 4 34.00 -64.66 32.32
C PHE A 4 34.97 -63.55 32.75
N VAL A 5 35.08 -62.48 31.94
CA VAL A 5 35.59 -61.19 32.41
C VAL A 5 34.68 -60.09 31.89
N LEU A 6 33.87 -59.57 32.81
CA LEU A 6 33.14 -58.30 32.72
C LEU A 6 34.12 -57.15 33.02
N TYR A 7 34.19 -56.15 32.15
CA TYR A 7 34.63 -54.82 32.54
C TYR A 7 33.55 -53.80 32.14
N PHE A 8 32.80 -53.40 33.17
CA PHE A 8 32.09 -52.13 33.21
C PHE A 8 33.13 -51.00 33.23
N VAL A 9 33.10 -50.12 32.24
CA VAL A 9 33.67 -48.77 32.39
C VAL A 9 32.54 -47.78 32.16
N ALA A 10 32.13 -47.20 33.27
CA ALA A 10 31.21 -46.08 33.36
C ALA A 10 31.83 -44.81 32.79
N GLY A 11 30.98 -43.95 32.23
CA GLY A 11 31.21 -42.50 32.25
C GLY A 11 31.57 -41.87 30.90
N LEU A 12 30.55 -41.41 30.18
CA LEU A 12 30.64 -40.08 29.58
C LEU A 12 29.27 -39.41 29.71
N ILE A 13 29.22 -38.41 30.59
CA ILE A 13 28.08 -37.54 30.82
C ILE A 13 27.89 -36.73 29.53
N THR A 14 26.85 -37.03 28.76
CA THR A 14 26.39 -36.18 27.67
C THR A 14 25.79 -34.92 28.29
N ALA A 15 26.59 -33.87 28.34
CA ALA A 15 26.13 -32.51 28.61
C ALA A 15 25.10 -32.15 27.52
N THR A 16 23.82 -32.29 27.88
CA THR A 16 22.71 -31.82 27.06
C THR A 16 22.75 -30.30 27.12
N SER A 17 23.34 -29.69 26.10
CA SER A 17 23.29 -28.25 25.89
C SER A 17 21.82 -27.86 25.84
N CYS A 18 21.33 -27.18 26.88
CA CYS A 18 20.12 -26.40 26.82
C CYS A 18 20.30 -25.38 25.69
N LEU A 19 19.87 -25.76 24.49
CA LEU A 19 19.47 -24.82 23.45
C LEU A 19 18.30 -24.05 24.05
N GLY A 20 18.62 -22.98 24.77
CA GLY A 20 17.70 -21.88 24.99
C GLY A 20 17.33 -21.36 23.62
N GLY A 21 16.31 -21.99 23.01
CA GLY A 21 15.57 -21.40 21.92
C GLY A 21 14.97 -20.14 22.49
N GLU A 22 15.65 -19.02 22.28
CA GLU A 22 15.08 -17.70 22.40
C GLU A 22 13.86 -17.70 21.47
N ALA A 23 12.70 -17.94 22.06
CA ALA A 23 11.43 -17.93 21.35
C ALA A 23 11.31 -16.52 20.78
N ALA A 24 11.63 -16.37 19.49
CA ALA A 24 11.47 -15.13 18.78
C ALA A 24 10.08 -14.57 19.13
N PRO A 25 9.97 -13.29 19.50
CA PRO A 25 8.70 -12.72 19.91
C PRO A 25 7.66 -13.02 18.81
N PRO A 26 6.42 -13.41 19.18
CA PRO A 26 5.42 -13.80 18.21
C PRO A 26 5.28 -12.69 17.16
N GLN A 27 5.58 -13.04 15.90
CA GLN A 27 5.57 -12.08 14.80
C GLN A 27 4.14 -11.59 14.62
N LYS A 28 3.92 -10.31 14.91
CA LYS A 28 2.62 -9.66 14.74
C LYS A 28 2.39 -9.42 13.26
N ILE A 29 1.24 -9.85 12.77
CA ILE A 29 0.80 -9.66 11.39
C ILE A 29 -0.32 -8.63 11.41
N ILE A 30 -0.17 -7.56 10.64
CA ILE A 30 -1.10 -6.44 10.64
C ILE A 30 -1.84 -6.43 9.31
N LEU A 31 -3.16 -6.48 9.35
CA LEU A 31 -3.99 -6.29 8.18
C LEU A 31 -4.26 -4.79 8.00
N VAL A 32 -3.88 -4.28 6.83
CA VAL A 32 -4.13 -2.90 6.44
C VAL A 32 -5.06 -2.84 5.25
N LYS A 33 -5.95 -1.86 5.26
CA LYS A 33 -6.72 -1.40 4.10
C LYS A 33 -5.96 -0.24 3.47
N ILE A 34 -5.70 -0.29 2.18
CA ILE A 34 -5.02 0.74 1.41
C ILE A 34 -6.00 1.29 0.38
N ALA A 35 -6.30 2.58 0.48
CA ALA A 35 -7.05 3.31 -0.54
C ALA A 35 -6.04 3.96 -1.50
N GLU A 36 -6.06 3.52 -2.75
CA GLU A 36 -5.20 4.02 -3.82
C GLU A 36 -5.73 5.33 -4.39
N ARG A 37 -4.88 6.03 -5.17
CA ARG A 37 -5.19 7.38 -5.70
C ARG A 37 -6.42 7.39 -6.60
N ASP A 38 -6.68 6.28 -7.29
CA ASP A 38 -7.81 6.06 -8.19
C ASP A 38 -9.08 5.59 -7.48
N LYS A 39 -9.09 5.59 -6.13
CA LYS A 39 -10.16 5.12 -5.24
C LYS A 39 -10.31 3.59 -5.19
N LYS A 40 -9.41 2.82 -5.82
CA LYS A 40 -9.39 1.37 -5.59
C LYS A 40 -8.94 1.08 -4.17
N VAL A 41 -9.55 0.08 -3.57
CA VAL A 41 -9.21 -0.38 -2.23
C VAL A 41 -8.55 -1.73 -2.35
N SER A 42 -7.39 -1.89 -1.71
CA SER A 42 -6.74 -3.18 -1.54
C SER A 42 -6.54 -3.48 -0.05
N TYR A 43 -6.43 -4.76 0.27
CA TYR A 43 -6.08 -5.21 1.61
C TYR A 43 -4.75 -5.94 1.54
N LYS A 44 -3.89 -5.74 2.54
CA LYS A 44 -2.59 -6.37 2.58
C LYS A 44 -2.23 -6.75 4.01
N LEU A 45 -1.61 -7.92 4.16
CA LEU A 45 -0.95 -8.31 5.40
C LEU A 45 0.48 -7.77 5.38
N VAL A 46 0.84 -7.04 6.43
CA VAL A 46 2.15 -6.42 6.59
C VAL A 46 2.72 -6.74 7.97
N SER A 47 4.03 -6.88 8.04
CA SER A 47 4.78 -6.89 9.28
C SER A 47 4.81 -5.49 9.94
N PRO A 48 5.22 -5.37 11.22
CA PRO A 48 5.30 -4.07 11.89
C PRO A 48 6.32 -3.13 11.25
N ASP A 49 7.40 -3.68 10.68
CA ASP A 49 8.43 -2.87 10.01
C ASP A 49 7.97 -2.42 8.62
N GLU A 50 7.26 -3.27 7.88
CA GLU A 50 6.59 -2.85 6.64
C GLU A 50 5.51 -1.81 6.89
N LEU A 51 4.79 -1.88 8.01
CA LEU A 51 3.80 -0.85 8.38
C LEU A 51 4.48 0.50 8.61
N LYS A 52 5.63 0.53 9.29
CA LYS A 52 6.40 1.77 9.48
C LYS A 52 6.89 2.33 8.15
N ALA A 53 7.47 1.48 7.29
CA ALA A 53 7.91 1.87 5.95
C ALA A 53 6.74 2.43 5.11
N LEU A 54 5.56 1.79 5.16
CA LEU A 54 4.35 2.27 4.51
C LEU A 54 3.92 3.64 5.05
N GLN A 55 3.98 3.83 6.37
CA GLN A 55 3.65 5.11 6.99
C GLN A 55 4.62 6.23 6.57
N GLU A 56 5.90 5.94 6.45
CA GLU A 56 6.91 6.90 5.99
C GLU A 56 6.74 7.24 4.51
N ASP A 57 6.50 6.25 3.65
CA ASP A 57 6.22 6.48 2.22
C ASP A 57 4.95 7.33 2.04
N MET A 58 3.88 7.05 2.79
CA MET A 58 2.66 7.85 2.73
C MET A 58 2.82 9.27 3.29
N LYS A 59 3.65 9.48 4.32
CA LYS A 59 4.00 10.83 4.80
C LYS A 59 4.78 11.61 3.74
N LEU A 60 5.74 10.95 3.09
CA LEU A 60 6.49 11.54 1.99
C LEU A 60 5.55 11.93 0.86
N GLU A 61 4.67 11.02 0.45
CA GLU A 61 3.64 11.27 -0.55
C GLU A 61 2.76 12.46 -0.20
N ALA A 62 2.21 12.51 1.03
CA ALA A 62 1.39 13.62 1.50
C ALA A 62 2.13 14.96 1.39
N SER A 63 3.42 14.99 1.71
CA SER A 63 4.25 16.21 1.61
C SER A 63 4.43 16.71 0.18
N LEU A 64 4.39 15.81 -0.81
CA LEU A 64 4.59 16.13 -2.23
C LEU A 64 3.27 16.31 -2.99
N PHE A 65 2.17 15.75 -2.47
CA PHE A 65 0.88 15.65 -3.16
C PHE A 65 0.36 17.00 -3.67
N SER A 66 0.29 18.01 -2.80
CA SER A 66 -0.21 19.35 -3.16
C SER A 66 0.61 19.99 -4.29
N LYS A 67 1.95 19.83 -4.24
CA LYS A 67 2.85 20.35 -5.26
C LYS A 67 2.70 19.59 -6.59
N ALA A 68 2.61 18.25 -6.53
CA ALA A 68 2.36 17.42 -7.70
C ALA A 68 1.02 17.76 -8.37
N MET A 69 -0.06 17.95 -7.59
CA MET A 69 -1.36 18.41 -8.10
C MET A 69 -1.26 19.75 -8.80
N SER A 70 -0.57 20.73 -8.20
CA SER A 70 -0.38 22.04 -8.82
C SER A 70 0.40 21.97 -10.13
N MET A 71 1.42 21.10 -10.22
CA MET A 71 2.20 20.91 -11.44
C MET A 71 1.35 20.24 -12.53
N ALA A 72 0.60 19.19 -12.19
CA ALA A 72 -0.30 18.51 -13.11
C ALA A 72 -1.36 19.46 -13.67
N GLU A 73 -1.92 20.34 -12.84
CA GLU A 73 -2.88 21.35 -13.29
C GLU A 73 -2.30 22.42 -14.20
N GLN A 74 -1.05 22.81 -13.96
CA GLN A 74 -0.35 23.73 -14.85
C GLN A 74 -0.10 23.10 -16.21
N GLU A 75 0.27 21.81 -16.23
CA GLU A 75 0.50 21.09 -17.47
C GLU A 75 -0.80 20.83 -18.23
N TRP A 76 -1.87 20.47 -17.52
CA TRP A 76 -3.21 20.32 -18.09
C TRP A 76 -3.67 21.58 -18.84
N LYS A 77 -3.43 22.77 -18.28
CA LYS A 77 -3.81 24.05 -18.91
C LYS A 77 -3.05 24.35 -20.21
N LYS A 78 -1.88 23.75 -20.41
CA LYS A 78 -1.06 23.93 -21.63
C LYS A 78 -1.46 22.95 -22.73
N ASP A 79 -2.17 21.88 -22.40
CA ASP A 79 -2.60 20.86 -23.34
C ASP A 79 -3.65 21.43 -24.31
N GLU A 80 -3.44 21.26 -25.62
CA GLU A 80 -4.28 21.86 -26.67
C GLU A 80 -5.70 21.27 -26.68
N ASP A 81 -5.83 19.97 -26.36
CA ASP A 81 -7.07 19.22 -26.40
C ASP A 81 -7.89 19.37 -25.11
N TYR A 82 -7.19 19.50 -23.98
CA TYR A 82 -7.80 19.44 -22.64
C TYR A 82 -7.70 20.74 -21.83
N GLY A 83 -6.83 21.68 -22.18
CA GLY A 83 -6.58 22.88 -21.38
C GLY A 83 -7.75 23.85 -21.25
N LYS A 84 -8.75 23.74 -22.13
CA LYS A 84 -10.03 24.47 -22.03
C LYS A 84 -11.04 23.82 -21.08
N LYS A 85 -10.82 22.55 -20.71
CA LYS A 85 -11.68 21.79 -19.80
C LYS A 85 -11.15 21.88 -18.36
N PRO A 86 -12.02 21.82 -17.35
CA PRO A 86 -11.56 21.84 -15.96
C PRO A 86 -10.74 20.59 -15.64
N PHE A 87 -9.64 20.77 -14.91
CA PHE A 87 -8.82 19.65 -14.44
C PHE A 87 -9.65 18.77 -13.48
N PRO A 88 -9.75 17.45 -13.70
CA PRO A 88 -10.59 16.56 -12.91
C PRO A 88 -9.93 16.20 -11.57
N ARG A 89 -9.77 17.18 -10.67
CA ARG A 89 -9.16 17.00 -9.34
C ARG A 89 -9.70 15.79 -8.56
N GLY A 90 -11.02 15.56 -8.62
CA GLY A 90 -11.68 14.47 -7.89
C GLY A 90 -11.35 13.05 -8.36
N ALA A 91 -10.58 12.92 -9.45
CA ALA A 91 -10.09 11.64 -9.97
C ALA A 91 -8.78 11.18 -9.31
N ILE A 92 -8.08 12.08 -8.62
CA ILE A 92 -6.78 11.84 -7.98
C ILE A 92 -6.92 12.15 -6.50
N ASN A 93 -6.79 11.11 -5.67
CA ASN A 93 -6.87 11.22 -4.22
C ASN A 93 -5.50 10.94 -3.62
N GLN A 94 -5.27 11.45 -2.42
CA GLN A 94 -4.10 11.05 -1.66
C GLN A 94 -4.27 9.58 -1.25
N ARG A 95 -3.18 8.80 -1.29
CA ARG A 95 -3.22 7.45 -0.73
C ARG A 95 -3.40 7.51 0.78
N GLU A 96 -4.23 6.60 1.29
CA GLU A 96 -4.49 6.47 2.71
C GLU A 96 -4.43 4.99 3.09
N PHE A 97 -3.95 4.72 4.30
CA PHE A 97 -4.06 3.39 4.89
C PHE A 97 -4.82 3.44 6.21
N THR A 98 -5.52 2.36 6.51
CA THR A 98 -6.17 2.16 7.80
C THR A 98 -5.80 0.78 8.33
N LYS A 99 -5.35 0.72 9.57
CA LYS A 99 -5.15 -0.55 10.27
C LYS A 99 -6.52 -1.17 10.55
N VAL A 100 -6.76 -2.35 9.99
CA VAL A 100 -8.03 -3.08 10.13
C VAL A 100 -7.96 -4.07 11.29
N GLY A 101 -6.82 -4.73 11.47
CA GLY A 101 -6.64 -5.73 12.52
C GLY A 101 -5.17 -6.07 12.76
N GLU A 102 -4.92 -6.77 13.86
CA GLU A 102 -3.62 -7.32 14.23
C GLU A 102 -3.81 -8.76 14.68
N PHE A 103 -2.95 -9.64 14.20
CA PHE A 103 -3.05 -11.09 14.37
C PHE A 103 -1.68 -11.63 14.79
N THR A 104 -1.69 -12.70 15.58
CA THR A 104 -0.49 -13.46 15.94
C THR A 104 -0.44 -14.82 15.22
N ASP A 105 -1.47 -15.13 14.45
CA ASP A 105 -1.67 -16.38 13.72
C ASP A 105 -1.89 -16.05 12.25
N GLN A 106 -1.02 -16.58 11.38
CA GLN A 106 -1.04 -16.34 9.95
C GLN A 106 -2.33 -16.83 9.31
N ASN A 107 -2.84 -17.99 9.70
CA ASN A 107 -4.04 -18.56 9.10
C ASN A 107 -5.26 -17.67 9.34
N LYS A 108 -5.40 -17.12 10.56
CA LYS A 108 -6.47 -16.18 10.89
C LYS A 108 -6.35 -14.85 10.14
N ALA A 109 -5.12 -14.41 9.90
CA ALA A 109 -4.85 -13.20 9.13
C ALA A 109 -5.24 -13.40 7.66
N ASP A 110 -4.88 -14.54 7.07
CA ASP A 110 -5.19 -14.91 5.69
C ASP A 110 -6.70 -15.11 5.47
N ASP A 111 -7.38 -15.80 6.40
CA ASP A 111 -8.84 -15.95 6.37
C ASP A 111 -9.55 -14.59 6.39
N ARG A 112 -9.03 -13.66 7.20
CA ARG A 112 -9.59 -12.30 7.24
C ARG A 112 -9.27 -11.49 6.00
N LEU A 113 -8.06 -11.59 5.47
CA LEU A 113 -7.70 -10.95 4.21
C LEU A 113 -8.68 -11.36 3.10
N LYS A 114 -8.91 -12.67 2.95
CA LYS A 114 -9.83 -13.22 1.95
C LYS A 114 -11.26 -12.71 2.12
N ASP A 115 -11.78 -12.67 3.35
CA ASP A 115 -13.12 -12.12 3.62
C ASP A 115 -13.25 -10.64 3.22
N TYR A 116 -12.19 -9.84 3.36
CA TYR A 116 -12.20 -8.45 2.89
C TYR A 116 -12.08 -8.33 1.36
N GLU A 117 -11.25 -9.15 0.73
CA GLU A 117 -11.12 -9.20 -0.74
C GLU A 117 -12.44 -9.61 -1.40
N ASP A 118 -13.10 -10.65 -0.88
CA ASP A 118 -14.41 -11.11 -1.36
C ASP A 118 -15.47 -10.02 -1.21
N LYS A 119 -15.45 -9.25 -0.11
CA LYS A 119 -16.36 -8.14 0.14
C LYS A 119 -16.14 -6.97 -0.81
N GLU A 120 -14.90 -6.61 -1.12
CA GLU A 120 -14.67 -5.55 -2.12
C GLU A 120 -15.04 -6.03 -3.53
N PHE A 121 -14.69 -7.26 -3.88
CA PHE A 121 -15.09 -7.84 -5.17
C PHE A 121 -16.61 -7.81 -5.37
N ALA A 122 -17.37 -8.13 -4.31
CA ALA A 122 -18.83 -8.07 -4.33
C ALA A 122 -19.37 -6.63 -4.47
N LYS A 123 -18.69 -5.62 -3.90
CA LYS A 123 -19.08 -4.20 -4.06
C LYS A 123 -18.79 -3.67 -5.45
N GLU A 124 -17.69 -4.10 -6.07
CA GLU A 124 -17.33 -3.70 -7.43
C GLU A 124 -18.23 -4.36 -8.50
N ASN A 125 -18.83 -5.52 -8.18
CA ASN A 125 -19.66 -6.30 -9.10
C ASN A 125 -21.09 -6.57 -8.55
N PRO A 126 -21.91 -5.54 -8.27
CA PRO A 126 -23.23 -5.72 -7.65
C PRO A 126 -24.29 -6.39 -8.57
N GLY A 127 -23.91 -6.83 -9.78
CA GLY A 127 -24.80 -7.27 -10.84
C GLY A 127 -24.86 -8.78 -11.11
N LYS A 128 -23.92 -9.61 -10.60
CA LYS A 128 -23.89 -11.04 -10.97
C LYS A 128 -25.01 -11.91 -10.38
N ASP A 129 -25.80 -11.38 -9.44
CA ASP A 129 -26.96 -12.09 -8.85
C ASP A 129 -28.34 -11.44 -9.16
N LYS A 130 -28.38 -10.37 -9.97
CA LYS A 130 -29.63 -9.65 -10.29
C LYS A 130 -30.08 -9.78 -11.75
N ASP A 131 -29.69 -10.86 -12.42
CA ASP A 131 -30.25 -11.26 -13.71
C ASP A 131 -31.65 -11.86 -13.54
N LYS A 132 -32.65 -11.01 -13.33
CA LYS A 132 -34.04 -11.23 -13.78
C LYS A 132 -34.87 -9.95 -13.55
N LYS A 133 -35.21 -9.31 -14.67
CA LYS A 133 -36.16 -8.19 -14.88
C LYS A 133 -35.56 -6.77 -14.81
N LYS A 134 -35.23 -6.21 -15.98
CA LYS A 134 -35.95 -5.07 -16.58
C LYS A 134 -35.50 -4.78 -18.02
N ALA A 135 -36.44 -4.20 -18.77
CA ALA A 135 -36.58 -4.06 -20.23
C ALA A 135 -35.50 -3.20 -20.94
N PRO A 136 -35.39 -3.27 -22.28
CA PRO A 136 -34.31 -2.62 -23.04
C PRO A 136 -34.46 -1.10 -23.10
N ALA A 137 -33.49 -0.37 -22.58
CA ALA A 137 -33.39 1.08 -22.67
C ALA A 137 -32.85 1.49 -24.05
N LYS A 138 -33.57 2.36 -24.77
CA LYS A 138 -33.12 2.98 -26.03
C LYS A 138 -32.51 4.37 -25.79
N THR A 139 -31.73 4.54 -24.72
CA THR A 139 -31.17 5.86 -24.32
C THR A 139 -29.69 5.82 -23.94
N ASP A 140 -28.92 4.84 -24.44
CA ASP A 140 -27.59 4.53 -23.87
C ASP A 140 -26.41 5.18 -24.61
N LYS A 141 -26.45 5.33 -25.95
CA LYS A 141 -25.28 5.83 -26.72
C LYS A 141 -24.69 7.17 -26.25
N LYS A 142 -25.52 8.18 -25.96
CA LYS A 142 -25.04 9.51 -25.51
C LYS A 142 -24.51 9.52 -24.07
N LYS A 143 -24.96 8.58 -23.22
CA LYS A 143 -24.44 8.45 -21.86
C LYS A 143 -23.09 7.74 -21.89
N ASP A 144 -22.96 6.73 -22.72
CA ASP A 144 -21.74 5.94 -22.88
C ASP A 144 -20.59 6.81 -23.43
N GLU A 145 -20.84 7.64 -24.46
CA GLU A 145 -19.81 8.56 -25.01
C GLU A 145 -19.33 9.58 -23.97
N LYS A 146 -20.26 10.21 -23.24
CA LYS A 146 -19.91 11.20 -22.21
C LYS A 146 -19.16 10.57 -21.03
N GLN A 147 -19.47 9.31 -20.70
CA GLN A 147 -18.76 8.58 -19.66
C GLN A 147 -17.35 8.22 -20.11
N ASN A 148 -17.19 7.75 -21.35
CA ASN A 148 -15.88 7.45 -21.93
C ASN A 148 -14.98 8.70 -22.01
N ASP A 149 -15.50 9.82 -22.51
CA ASP A 149 -14.78 11.10 -22.52
C ASP A 149 -14.31 11.54 -21.13
N ARG A 150 -15.15 11.30 -20.12
CA ARG A 150 -14.81 11.59 -18.73
C ARG A 150 -13.71 10.67 -18.23
N GLU A 151 -13.82 9.36 -18.45
CA GLU A 151 -12.81 8.38 -18.05
C GLU A 151 -11.45 8.66 -18.72
N ILE A 152 -11.45 9.05 -20.00
CA ILE A 152 -10.25 9.47 -20.73
C ILE A 152 -9.61 10.71 -20.06
N MET A 153 -10.42 11.73 -19.74
CA MET A 153 -9.92 12.92 -19.04
C MET A 153 -9.36 12.59 -17.64
N GLU A 154 -10.05 11.74 -16.89
CA GLU A 154 -9.63 11.32 -15.55
C GLU A 154 -8.33 10.51 -15.61
N MET A 155 -8.18 9.60 -16.58
CA MET A 155 -6.95 8.85 -16.83
C MET A 155 -5.79 9.79 -17.19
N ARG A 156 -5.99 10.70 -18.15
CA ARG A 156 -4.96 11.65 -18.58
C ARG A 156 -4.49 12.56 -17.43
N ALA A 157 -5.42 13.01 -16.59
CA ALA A 157 -5.08 13.80 -15.42
C ALA A 157 -4.24 13.03 -14.40
N ARG A 158 -4.54 11.73 -14.19
CA ARG A 158 -3.73 10.84 -13.35
C ARG A 158 -2.33 10.68 -13.91
N ASP A 159 -2.18 10.46 -15.21
CA ASP A 159 -0.86 10.33 -15.85
C ASP A 159 0.01 11.59 -15.66
N MET A 160 -0.58 12.78 -15.83
CA MET A 160 0.11 14.05 -15.60
C MET A 160 0.52 14.21 -14.13
N PHE A 161 -0.35 13.80 -13.21
CA PHE A 161 -0.05 13.80 -11.78
C PHE A 161 1.07 12.83 -11.43
N ASP A 162 1.03 11.58 -11.91
CA ASP A 162 2.04 10.58 -11.60
C ASP A 162 3.40 10.98 -12.15
N THR A 163 3.45 11.60 -13.33
CA THR A 163 4.68 12.19 -13.90
C THR A 163 5.24 13.30 -13.01
N ALA A 164 4.40 14.25 -12.59
CA ALA A 164 4.80 15.34 -11.71
C ALA A 164 5.25 14.83 -10.33
N PHE A 165 4.52 13.86 -9.78
CA PHE A 165 4.80 13.26 -8.49
C PHE A 165 6.14 12.52 -8.50
N THR A 166 6.40 11.71 -9.53
CA THR A 166 7.65 10.95 -9.69
C THR A 166 8.83 11.91 -9.80
N THR A 167 8.70 12.94 -10.63
CA THR A 167 9.73 13.99 -10.76
C THR A 167 10.06 14.66 -9.42
N LEU A 168 9.05 14.94 -8.60
CA LEU A 168 9.25 15.51 -7.26
C LEU A 168 9.85 14.53 -6.26
N LYS A 169 9.46 13.25 -6.33
CA LYS A 169 10.01 12.19 -5.48
C LYS A 169 11.49 11.98 -5.79
N ASP A 170 11.84 11.86 -7.07
CA ASP A 170 13.22 11.69 -7.53
C ASP A 170 14.08 12.91 -7.18
N ALA A 171 13.56 14.13 -7.37
CA ALA A 171 14.26 15.35 -7.00
C ALA A 171 14.53 15.45 -5.49
N LYS A 172 13.64 14.90 -4.65
CA LYS A 172 13.81 14.86 -3.19
C LYS A 172 14.78 13.78 -2.75
N LEU A 173 14.78 12.62 -3.42
CA LEU A 173 15.75 11.55 -3.18
C LEU A 173 17.16 11.92 -3.66
N ALA A 174 17.28 12.68 -4.75
CA ALA A 174 18.56 13.18 -5.27
C ALA A 174 19.17 14.32 -4.44
N LYS A 175 18.38 14.96 -3.57
CA LYS A 175 18.84 16.02 -2.64
C LYS A 175 18.58 15.59 -1.19
N PRO A 176 19.29 14.56 -0.67
CA PRO A 176 19.29 14.33 0.76
C PRO A 176 19.90 15.57 1.43
N GLU A 177 19.12 16.20 2.30
CA GLU A 177 19.39 17.44 3.05
C GLU A 177 20.87 17.87 3.20
N GLU A 178 21.39 18.64 2.24
CA GLU A 178 22.40 19.64 2.55
C GLU A 178 21.69 20.76 3.35
N LYS A 179 21.67 20.63 4.68
CA LYS A 179 21.69 21.72 5.69
C LYS A 179 21.12 21.22 7.01
N LYS A 180 21.99 20.92 7.97
CA LYS A 180 22.02 21.48 9.35
C LYS A 180 23.40 21.29 9.99
N GLU A 181 24.44 21.83 9.38
CA GLU A 181 25.57 22.39 10.15
C GLU A 181 25.49 23.91 9.98
N ASP A 182 25.97 24.65 10.98
CA ASP A 182 25.98 26.11 11.07
C ASP A 182 24.71 26.81 11.57
N LYS A 183 24.49 26.73 12.89
CA LYS A 183 24.46 27.92 13.75
C LYS A 183 24.47 27.54 15.23
N LYS A 184 25.67 27.24 15.74
CA LYS A 184 25.96 27.24 17.17
C LYS A 184 27.29 27.95 17.41
N GLU A 185 27.37 29.22 17.03
CA GLU A 185 28.44 30.10 17.49
C GLU A 185 27.88 31.39 18.09
N GLU A 186 28.44 31.68 19.26
CA GLU A 186 28.53 32.94 19.99
C GLU A 186 27.24 33.63 20.46
N LYS A 187 26.84 33.26 21.68
CA LYS A 187 26.65 34.27 22.72
C LYS A 187 27.54 33.91 23.91
N LYS A 188 28.64 34.63 24.04
CA LYS A 188 29.39 34.77 25.28
C LYS A 188 29.53 36.25 25.59
#